data_AF-E1JT95-F1
#
_entry.id   AF-E1JT95-F1
#
_cell.length_a   1.000
_cell.length_b   1.000
_cell.length_c   1.000
_cell.angle_alpha   90.00
_cell.angle_beta   90.00
_cell.angle_gamma   90.00
#
_symmetry.space_group_name_H-M   'P 1'
#
loop_
_entity.id
_entity.type
_entity.pdbx_description
1 polymer ?
#
loop_
_entity_poly.entity_id
_entity_poly.type
_entity_poly.pdbx_seq_one_letter_code
_entity_poly.pdbx_strand_id
1 'polypeptide(L)'
;MSYRKDEIERVKRVADMTCSAHAFLRDKYYFKSTLLDLVVVSISTWIIALVFVEPKINIILTPWHIEPIIWVGLLSILSFFFSLLQFIINWKEKYNLHKAAVDIFAELKNDARTLLLTVPSEIDEEKFNYFCQKAVDASKKSPPIPERIFLKMKKRHLIKIAISKHLDMHPNSSIAIFKFKMFIEDNFRVDPGQ
;
A
#
# COMPACT_ATOMS: atom_id res chain seq x y z
N MET A 1 8.24 -36.72 -3.73
CA MET A 1 8.26 -35.56 -4.65
C MET A 1 7.06 -34.62 -4.49
N SER A 2 5.83 -35.09 -4.22
CA SER A 2 4.65 -34.22 -4.03
C SER A 2 4.87 -33.11 -3.00
N TYR A 3 5.36 -33.45 -1.81
CA TYR A 3 5.51 -32.51 -0.68
C TYR A 3 6.29 -31.23 -1.03
N ARG A 4 7.43 -31.35 -1.74
CA ARG A 4 8.25 -30.18 -2.09
C ARG A 4 7.51 -29.22 -3.01
N LYS A 5 6.76 -29.75 -3.98
CA LYS A 5 5.96 -28.95 -4.91
C LYS A 5 4.81 -28.26 -4.17
N ASP A 6 4.13 -28.99 -3.30
CA ASP A 6 3.02 -28.48 -2.48
C ASP A 6 3.50 -27.34 -1.56
N GLU A 7 4.69 -27.48 -0.99
CA GLU A 7 5.30 -26.46 -0.13
C GLU A 7 5.73 -25.21 -0.93
N ILE A 8 6.35 -25.37 -2.10
CA ILE A 8 6.69 -24.24 -2.97
C ILE A 8 5.40 -23.49 -3.39
N GLU A 9 4.33 -24.21 -3.70
CA GLU A 9 3.05 -23.61 -4.05
C GLU A 9 2.40 -22.88 -2.85
N ARG A 10 2.51 -23.45 -1.64
CA ARG A 10 2.09 -22.77 -0.40
C ARG A 10 2.86 -21.46 -0.21
N VAL A 11 4.19 -21.50 -0.29
CA VAL A 11 5.05 -20.31 -0.13
C VAL A 11 4.74 -19.27 -1.20
N LYS A 12 4.56 -19.68 -2.46
CA LYS A 12 4.15 -18.78 -3.57
C LYS A 12 2.84 -18.05 -3.26
N ARG A 13 1.81 -18.77 -2.80
CA ARG A 13 0.51 -18.18 -2.44
C ARG A 13 0.63 -17.18 -1.29
N VAL A 14 1.41 -17.51 -0.27
CA VAL A 14 1.68 -16.61 0.85
C VAL A 14 2.46 -15.38 0.37
N ALA A 15 3.51 -15.56 -0.41
CA ALA A 15 4.32 -14.46 -0.95
C ALA A 15 3.49 -13.50 -1.82
N ASP A 16 2.59 -14.01 -2.67
CA ASP A 16 1.73 -13.17 -3.53
C ASP A 16 0.71 -12.35 -2.73
N MET A 17 0.10 -12.97 -1.71
CA MET A 17 -0.80 -12.30 -0.78
C MET A 17 -0.06 -11.21 0.02
N THR A 18 1.09 -11.55 0.58
CA THR A 18 1.92 -10.63 1.37
C THR A 18 2.44 -9.48 0.51
N CYS A 19 2.93 -9.75 -0.70
CA CYS A 19 3.32 -8.74 -1.68
C CYS A 19 2.17 -7.74 -1.94
N SER A 20 0.95 -8.24 -2.15
CA SER A 20 -0.24 -7.38 -2.34
C SER A 20 -0.55 -6.53 -1.10
N ALA A 21 -0.37 -7.08 0.11
CA ALA A 21 -0.60 -6.34 1.35
C ALA A 21 0.45 -5.24 1.57
N HIS A 22 1.73 -5.52 1.32
CA HIS A 22 2.80 -4.51 1.40
C HIS A 22 2.65 -3.43 0.33
N ALA A 23 2.23 -3.78 -0.89
CA ALA A 23 1.96 -2.80 -1.94
C ALA A 23 0.85 -1.83 -1.52
N PHE A 24 -0.23 -2.33 -0.91
CA PHE A 24 -1.27 -1.46 -0.38
C PHE A 24 -0.77 -0.52 0.73
N LEU A 25 0.03 -1.03 1.67
CA LEU A 25 0.57 -0.23 2.75
C LEU A 25 1.56 0.83 2.25
N ARG A 26 2.42 0.47 1.30
CA ARG A 26 3.31 1.38 0.59
C ARG A 26 2.51 2.54 -0.01
N ASP A 27 1.51 2.26 -0.82
CA ASP A 27 0.73 3.30 -1.52
C ASP A 27 -0.02 4.20 -0.53
N LYS A 28 -0.53 3.62 0.56
CA LYS A 28 -1.18 4.37 1.64
C LYS A 28 -0.23 5.33 2.34
N TYR A 29 0.99 4.91 2.67
CA TYR A 29 1.97 5.78 3.33
C TYR A 29 2.56 6.82 2.37
N TYR A 30 2.73 6.47 1.10
CA TYR A 30 3.11 7.41 0.06
C TYR A 30 2.09 8.55 -0.02
N PHE A 31 0.81 8.24 -0.19
CA PHE A 31 -0.24 9.25 -0.28
C PHE A 31 -0.29 10.16 0.96
N LYS A 32 -0.22 9.57 2.16
CA LYS A 32 -0.23 10.35 3.40
C LYS A 32 0.97 11.29 3.51
N SER A 33 2.17 10.81 3.16
CA SER A 33 3.38 11.63 3.18
C SER A 33 3.29 12.77 2.18
N THR A 34 2.91 12.46 0.93
CA THR A 34 2.82 13.47 -0.13
C THR A 34 1.75 14.51 0.16
N LEU A 35 0.62 14.11 0.74
CA LEU A 35 -0.45 15.04 1.13
C LEU A 35 0.04 16.02 2.21
N LEU A 36 0.75 15.53 3.22
CA LEU A 36 1.26 16.40 4.29
C LEU A 36 2.36 17.35 3.76
N ASP A 37 3.28 16.84 2.93
CA ASP A 37 4.29 17.66 2.25
C ASP A 37 3.61 18.78 1.43
N LEU A 38 2.57 18.44 0.66
CA LEU A 38 1.83 19.38 -0.16
C LEU A 38 1.15 20.45 0.70
N VAL A 39 0.55 20.07 1.83
CA VAL A 39 -0.08 21.02 2.77
C VAL A 39 0.96 21.98 3.36
N VAL A 40 2.10 21.46 3.85
CA VAL A 40 3.18 22.29 4.42
C VAL A 40 3.74 23.27 3.39
N VAL A 41 4.02 22.79 2.18
CA VAL A 41 4.51 23.64 1.08
C VAL A 41 3.47 24.69 0.72
N SER A 42 2.19 24.31 0.57
CA SER A 42 1.12 25.25 0.22
C SER A 42 0.95 26.36 1.26
N ILE A 43 0.95 26.02 2.55
CA ILE A 43 0.85 27.00 3.63
C ILE A 43 2.09 27.91 3.63
N SER A 44 3.28 27.34 3.48
CA SER A 44 4.52 28.11 3.49
C SER A 44 4.60 29.07 2.30
N THR A 45 4.24 28.62 1.11
CA THR A 45 4.13 29.47 -0.09
C THR A 45 3.08 30.57 0.11
N TRP A 46 1.94 30.25 0.73
CA TRP A 46 0.91 31.25 1.03
C TRP A 46 1.39 32.32 2.02
N ILE A 47 2.08 31.92 3.10
CA ILE A 47 2.69 32.85 4.05
C ILE A 47 3.67 33.80 3.33
N ILE A 48 4.56 33.25 2.49
CA ILE A 48 5.53 34.05 1.73
C ILE A 48 4.81 35.05 0.82
N ALA A 49 3.75 34.62 0.13
CA ALA A 49 2.96 35.52 -0.71
C ALA A 49 2.36 36.67 0.12
N LEU A 50 1.77 36.39 1.29
CA LEU A 50 1.20 37.42 2.16
C LEU A 50 2.24 38.42 2.69
N VAL A 51 3.50 38.02 2.86
CA VAL A 51 4.58 38.91 3.30
C VAL A 51 4.94 39.95 2.24
N PHE A 52 4.83 39.62 0.95
CA PHE A 52 5.18 40.52 -0.16
C PHE A 52 4.00 41.32 -0.72
N VAL A 53 2.76 40.99 -0.35
CA VAL A 53 1.56 41.67 -0.85
C VAL A 53 1.35 43.00 -0.13
N GLU A 54 0.95 44.04 -0.88
CA GLU A 54 0.61 45.35 -0.32
C GLU A 54 -0.45 45.26 0.80
N PRO A 55 -0.34 46.08 1.88
CA PRO A 55 -1.24 45.99 3.03
C PRO A 55 -2.73 46.04 2.70
N LYS A 56 -3.13 46.84 1.70
CA LYS A 56 -4.53 46.97 1.26
C LYS A 56 -5.09 45.68 0.67
N ILE A 57 -4.28 44.98 -0.13
CA ILE A 57 -4.65 43.71 -0.75
C ILE A 57 -4.61 42.59 0.30
N ASN A 58 -3.69 42.69 1.26
CA ASN A 58 -3.55 41.72 2.34
C ASN A 58 -4.83 41.62 3.20
N ILE A 59 -5.47 42.75 3.51
CA ILE A 59 -6.75 42.80 4.25
C ILE A 59 -7.89 42.08 3.50
N ILE A 60 -7.85 42.07 2.16
CA ILE A 60 -8.87 41.38 1.33
C ILE A 60 -8.61 39.87 1.30
N LEU A 61 -7.34 39.47 1.28
CA LEU A 61 -6.92 38.07 1.23
C LEU A 61 -6.99 37.38 2.61
N THR A 62 -7.01 38.14 3.71
CA THR A 62 -7.18 37.59 5.04
C THR A 62 -8.65 37.29 5.32
N PRO A 63 -9.01 36.03 5.64
CA PRO A 63 -10.39 35.70 5.94
C PRO A 63 -10.83 36.31 7.28
N TRP A 64 -12.13 36.54 7.41
CA TRP A 64 -12.80 36.92 8.66
C TRP A 64 -12.35 38.23 9.31
N HIS A 65 -11.81 39.18 8.53
CA HIS A 65 -11.35 40.49 9.03
C HIS A 65 -10.29 40.39 10.16
N ILE A 66 -9.57 39.27 10.23
CA ILE A 66 -8.47 39.09 11.17
C ILE A 66 -7.32 40.00 10.74
N GLU A 67 -6.62 40.61 11.69
CA GLU A 67 -5.41 41.37 11.40
C GLU A 67 -4.39 40.50 10.64
N PRO A 68 -3.86 40.96 9.48
CA PRO A 68 -2.96 40.15 8.66
C PRO A 68 -1.77 39.57 9.42
N ILE A 69 -1.24 40.30 10.40
CA ILE A 69 -0.11 39.87 11.25
C ILE A 69 -0.49 38.65 12.07
N ILE A 70 -1.67 38.67 12.72
CA ILE A 70 -2.17 37.55 13.52
C ILE A 70 -2.43 36.33 12.63
N TRP A 71 -2.99 36.55 11.44
CA TRP A 71 -3.25 35.48 10.47
C TRP A 71 -1.97 34.79 9.99
N VAL A 72 -0.95 35.57 9.62
CA VAL A 72 0.37 35.05 9.24
C VAL A 72 1.01 34.29 10.41
N GLY A 73 0.92 34.80 11.64
CA GLY A 73 1.39 34.12 12.84
C GLY A 73 0.73 32.76 13.06
N LEU A 74 -0.61 32.70 12.93
CA LEU A 74 -1.38 31.46 13.06
C LEU A 74 -0.98 30.42 12.01
N LEU A 75 -0.88 30.83 10.74
CA LEU A 75 -0.45 29.96 9.66
C LEU A 75 0.98 29.45 9.88
N SER A 76 1.87 30.29 10.43
CA SER A 76 3.26 29.92 10.72
C SER A 76 3.33 28.85 11.81
N ILE A 77 2.57 29.00 12.90
CA ILE A 77 2.45 27.99 13.96
C ILE A 77 1.92 26.67 13.39
N LEU A 78 0.89 26.74 12.54
CA LEU A 78 0.26 25.57 11.94
C LEU A 78 1.19 24.85 10.95
N SER A 79 1.95 25.60 10.13
CA SER A 79 3.00 25.04 9.25
C SER A 79 4.10 24.34 10.05
N PHE A 80 4.57 24.96 11.14
CA PHE A 80 5.56 24.37 12.03
C PHE A 80 5.03 23.08 12.69
N PHE A 81 3.79 23.10 13.18
CA PHE A 81 3.15 21.92 13.76
C PHE A 81 3.05 20.75 12.77
N PHE A 82 2.64 20.99 11.52
CA PHE A 82 2.61 19.95 10.50
C PHE A 82 4.00 19.43 10.13
N SER A 83 5.01 20.30 10.10
CA SER A 83 6.41 19.90 9.91
C SER A 83 6.90 18.99 11.03
N LEU A 84 6.51 19.27 12.29
CA LEU A 84 6.83 18.43 13.44
C LEU A 84 6.08 17.09 13.39
N LEU A 85 4.80 17.07 13.00
CA LEU A 85 4.05 15.83 12.78
C LEU A 85 4.69 14.97 11.69
N GLN A 86 5.14 15.59 10.60
CA GLN A 86 5.86 14.91 9.53
C GLN A 86 7.12 14.23 10.05
N PHE A 87 7.90 14.95 10.87
CA PHE A 87 9.12 14.44 11.49
C PHE A 87 8.85 13.25 12.42
N ILE A 88 7.86 13.35 13.31
CA ILE A 88 7.55 12.30 14.29
C ILE A 88 7.00 11.03 13.63
N ILE A 89 6.06 11.17 12.69
CA ILE A 89 5.32 10.00 12.20
C ILE A 89 6.13 9.20 11.17
N ASN A 90 7.05 9.87 10.47
CA ASN A 90 7.95 9.36 9.45
C ASN A 90 7.28 8.41 8.42
N TRP A 91 6.23 8.91 7.74
CA TRP A 91 5.55 8.13 6.71
C TRP A 91 6.45 7.75 5.53
N LYS A 92 7.48 8.56 5.22
CA LYS A 92 8.44 8.27 4.15
C LYS A 92 9.25 7.01 4.43
N GLU A 93 9.76 6.86 5.65
CA GLU A 93 10.46 5.65 6.06
C GLU A 93 9.55 4.42 6.00
N LYS A 94 8.32 4.52 6.53
CA LYS A 94 7.34 3.41 6.45
C LYS A 94 7.02 3.02 5.01
N TYR A 95 6.84 4.00 4.13
CA TYR A 95 6.69 3.76 2.69
C TYR A 95 7.87 2.98 2.12
N ASN A 96 9.12 3.39 2.41
CA ASN A 96 10.33 2.74 1.91
C ASN A 96 10.46 1.30 2.42
N LEU A 97 10.18 1.05 3.70
CA LEU A 97 10.20 -0.29 4.29
C LEU A 97 9.19 -1.21 3.61
N HIS A 98 7.96 -0.74 3.39
CA HIS A 98 6.95 -1.53 2.68
C HIS A 98 7.27 -1.68 1.18
N LYS A 99 7.91 -0.70 0.54
CA LYS A 99 8.39 -0.81 -0.84
C LYS A 99 9.43 -1.92 -0.97
N ALA A 100 10.46 -1.92 -0.12
CA ALA A 100 11.50 -2.95 -0.11
C ALA A 100 10.90 -4.36 0.10
N ALA A 101 9.91 -4.48 0.99
CA ALA A 101 9.21 -5.75 1.20
C ALA A 101 8.42 -6.21 -0.03
N VAL A 102 7.80 -5.29 -0.80
CA VAL A 102 7.15 -5.64 -2.08
C VAL A 102 8.16 -6.29 -3.01
N ASP A 103 9.34 -5.70 -3.15
CA ASP A 103 10.38 -6.18 -4.06
C ASP A 103 10.88 -7.57 -3.63
N ILE A 104 11.16 -7.75 -2.32
CA ILE A 104 11.56 -9.05 -1.74
C ILE A 104 10.52 -10.14 -2.01
N PHE A 105 9.23 -9.88 -1.74
CA PHE A 105 8.18 -10.89 -1.94
C PHE A 105 7.84 -11.11 -3.41
N ALA A 106 8.02 -10.10 -4.27
CA ALA A 106 7.89 -10.25 -5.71
C ALA A 106 8.98 -11.16 -6.28
N GLU A 107 10.23 -10.98 -5.83
CA GLU A 107 11.36 -11.85 -6.17
C GLU A 107 11.09 -13.29 -5.69
N LEU A 108 10.72 -13.47 -4.41
CA LEU A 108 10.40 -14.80 -3.86
C LEU A 108 9.27 -15.50 -4.64
N LYS A 109 8.24 -14.75 -5.06
CA LYS A 109 7.16 -15.29 -5.89
C LYS A 109 7.66 -15.74 -7.26
N ASN A 110 8.56 -14.98 -7.87
CA ASN A 110 9.15 -15.31 -9.17
C ASN A 110 10.04 -16.55 -9.05
N ASP A 111 10.86 -16.65 -8.01
CA ASP A 111 11.67 -17.84 -7.75
C ASP A 111 10.81 -19.09 -7.57
N ALA A 112 9.72 -18.97 -6.80
CA ALA A 112 8.77 -20.06 -6.63
C ALA A 112 8.13 -20.47 -7.96
N ARG A 113 7.81 -19.51 -8.83
CA ARG A 113 7.32 -19.79 -10.18
C ARG A 113 8.35 -20.54 -11.01
N THR A 114 9.60 -20.12 -10.99
CA THR A 114 10.70 -20.77 -11.71
C THR A 114 10.86 -22.22 -11.25
N LEU A 115 10.90 -22.47 -9.93
CA LEU A 115 11.01 -23.81 -9.36
C LEU A 115 9.81 -24.71 -9.71
N LEU A 116 8.60 -24.16 -9.80
CA LEU A 116 7.41 -24.92 -10.18
C LEU A 116 7.35 -25.27 -11.68
N LEU A 117 8.08 -24.54 -12.52
CA LEU A 117 8.21 -24.84 -13.95
C LEU A 117 9.31 -25.89 -14.23
N THR A 118 10.27 -26.04 -13.31
CA THR A 118 11.30 -27.08 -13.36
C THR A 118 10.68 -28.47 -13.19
N VAL A 119 11.23 -29.47 -13.90
CA VAL A 119 10.74 -30.85 -13.82
C VAL A 119 10.89 -31.36 -12.37
N PRO A 120 9.91 -32.07 -11.78
CA PRO A 120 9.97 -32.50 -10.37
C PRO A 120 11.21 -33.33 -10.00
N SER A 121 11.80 -34.04 -10.97
CA SER A 121 13.04 -34.81 -10.82
C SER A 121 14.31 -33.95 -10.74
N GLU A 122 14.25 -32.69 -11.11
CA GLU A 122 15.38 -31.75 -11.16
C GLU A 122 15.38 -30.75 -9.98
N ILE A 123 14.35 -30.77 -9.14
CA ILE A 123 14.34 -29.99 -7.90
C ILE A 123 15.27 -30.70 -6.92
N ASP A 124 16.52 -30.27 -6.91
CA ASP A 124 17.51 -30.70 -5.94
C ASP A 124 17.12 -30.26 -4.51
N GLU A 125 17.52 -31.04 -3.53
CA GLU A 125 17.29 -30.76 -2.11
C GLU A 125 17.97 -29.47 -1.67
N GLU A 126 19.18 -29.21 -2.17
CA GLU A 126 19.91 -27.96 -1.89
C GLU A 126 19.14 -26.72 -2.37
N LYS A 127 18.62 -26.76 -3.61
CA LYS A 127 17.82 -25.66 -4.17
C LYS A 127 16.54 -25.41 -3.37
N PHE A 128 15.87 -26.48 -2.95
CA PHE A 128 14.66 -26.40 -2.14
C PHE A 128 14.96 -25.79 -0.76
N ASN A 129 16.03 -26.23 -0.09
CA ASN A 129 16.43 -25.73 1.21
C ASN A 129 16.84 -24.25 1.14
N TYR A 130 17.58 -23.86 0.11
CA TYR A 130 17.94 -22.47 -0.16
C TYR A 130 16.68 -21.59 -0.35
N PHE A 131 15.70 -22.06 -1.12
CA PHE A 131 14.43 -21.35 -1.32
C PHE A 131 13.65 -21.19 0.00
N CYS A 132 13.58 -22.24 0.82
CA CYS A 132 12.92 -22.18 2.13
C CYS A 132 13.62 -21.18 3.06
N GLN A 133 14.95 -21.17 3.07
CA GLN A 133 15.72 -20.20 3.85
C GLN A 133 15.47 -18.76 3.36
N LYS A 134 15.45 -18.54 2.04
CA LYS A 134 15.11 -17.25 1.44
C LYS A 134 13.70 -16.79 1.86
N ALA A 135 12.73 -17.69 1.92
CA ALA A 135 11.37 -17.38 2.38
C ALA A 135 11.32 -16.96 3.86
N VAL A 136 12.07 -17.63 4.73
CA VAL A 136 12.20 -17.26 6.14
C VAL A 136 12.86 -15.88 6.28
N ASP A 137 13.93 -15.63 5.53
CA ASP A 137 14.65 -14.36 5.56
C ASP A 137 13.79 -13.21 5.04
N ALA A 138 12.98 -13.43 3.99
CA ALA A 138 12.03 -12.46 3.48
C ALA A 138 11.03 -12.02 4.57
N SER A 139 10.51 -12.98 5.35
CA SER A 139 9.62 -12.71 6.47
C SER A 139 10.31 -11.89 7.58
N LYS A 140 11.54 -12.27 7.95
CA LYS A 140 12.32 -11.57 9.00
C LYS A 140 12.70 -10.14 8.64
N LYS A 141 13.06 -9.90 7.37
CA LYS A 141 13.51 -8.59 6.87
C LYS A 141 12.35 -7.62 6.62
N SER A 142 11.12 -8.13 6.48
CA SER A 142 9.97 -7.31 6.14
C SER A 142 9.31 -6.71 7.39
N PRO A 143 8.81 -5.46 7.32
CA PRO A 143 8.05 -4.88 8.42
C PRO A 143 6.77 -5.68 8.66
N PRO A 144 6.32 -5.86 9.91
CA PRO A 144 5.14 -6.64 10.22
C PRO A 144 3.88 -5.99 9.63
N ILE A 145 2.97 -6.81 9.12
CA ILE A 145 1.62 -6.37 8.75
C ILE A 145 0.76 -6.36 10.03
N PRO A 146 0.13 -5.23 10.40
CA PRO A 146 -0.73 -5.19 11.58
C PRO A 146 -1.92 -6.15 11.46
N GLU A 147 -2.12 -6.99 12.47
CA GLU A 147 -3.15 -8.04 12.47
C GLU A 147 -4.57 -7.50 12.20
N ARG A 148 -4.90 -6.35 12.81
CA ARG A 148 -6.20 -5.66 12.64
C ARG A 148 -6.58 -5.32 11.19
N ILE A 149 -5.61 -5.26 10.27
CA ILE A 149 -5.88 -5.02 8.85
C ILE A 149 -5.61 -6.25 7.98
N PHE A 150 -5.05 -7.33 8.53
CA PHE A 150 -4.65 -8.51 7.77
C PHE A 150 -5.83 -9.10 6.98
N LEU A 151 -6.96 -9.36 7.65
CA LEU A 151 -8.18 -9.87 6.98
C LEU A 151 -8.71 -8.92 5.90
N LYS A 152 -8.62 -7.60 6.14
CA LYS A 152 -9.01 -6.60 5.14
C LYS A 152 -8.10 -6.67 3.91
N MET A 153 -6.79 -6.88 4.11
CA MET A 153 -5.84 -7.04 3.00
C MET A 153 -6.06 -8.35 2.26
N LYS A 154 -6.31 -9.45 2.97
CA LYS A 154 -6.65 -10.75 2.38
C LYS A 154 -7.89 -10.63 1.49
N LYS A 155 -8.98 -10.03 1.99
CA LYS A 155 -10.19 -9.75 1.20
C LYS A 155 -9.88 -8.94 -0.05
N ARG A 156 -9.11 -7.86 0.07
CA ARG A 156 -8.74 -7.02 -1.07
C ARG A 156 -7.90 -7.76 -2.11
N HIS A 157 -6.97 -8.61 -1.66
CA HIS A 157 -6.16 -9.44 -2.54
C HIS A 157 -7.02 -10.44 -3.33
N LEU A 158 -7.96 -11.12 -2.68
CA LEU A 158 -8.89 -12.04 -3.34
C LEU A 158 -9.78 -11.32 -4.37
N ILE A 159 -10.34 -10.16 -3.99
CA ILE A 159 -11.13 -9.32 -4.91
C ILE A 159 -10.26 -8.87 -6.10
N LYS A 160 -9.01 -8.46 -5.87
CA LYS A 160 -8.06 -8.09 -6.93
C LYS A 160 -7.84 -9.25 -7.91
N ILE A 161 -7.60 -10.47 -7.40
CA ILE A 161 -7.42 -11.65 -8.24
C ILE A 161 -8.69 -11.93 -9.06
N ALA A 162 -9.86 -11.89 -8.44
CA ALA A 162 -11.13 -12.15 -9.12
C ALA A 162 -11.39 -11.12 -10.24
N ILE A 163 -11.16 -9.83 -9.95
CA ILE A 163 -11.26 -8.75 -10.95
C ILE A 163 -10.27 -8.98 -12.08
N SER A 164 -9.00 -9.30 -11.78
CA SER A 164 -7.99 -9.55 -12.80
C SER A 164 -8.42 -10.67 -13.75
N LYS A 165 -8.84 -11.82 -13.18
CA LYS A 165 -9.32 -12.96 -13.97
C LYS A 165 -10.56 -12.61 -14.81
N HIS A 166 -11.46 -11.78 -14.29
CA HIS A 166 -12.63 -11.33 -15.04
C HIS A 166 -12.25 -10.40 -16.20
N LEU A 167 -11.33 -9.46 -15.96
CA LEU A 167 -10.83 -8.54 -16.98
C LEU A 167 -10.05 -9.28 -18.08
N ASP A 168 -9.34 -10.35 -17.76
CA ASP A 168 -8.65 -11.19 -18.75
C ASP A 168 -9.64 -11.81 -19.76
N MET A 169 -10.86 -12.13 -19.33
CA MET A 169 -11.93 -12.67 -20.20
C MET A 169 -12.81 -11.57 -20.84
N HIS A 170 -12.97 -10.45 -20.15
CA HIS A 170 -13.86 -9.36 -20.53
C HIS A 170 -13.17 -8.00 -20.31
N PRO A 171 -12.29 -7.57 -21.24
CA PRO A 171 -11.42 -6.40 -21.03
C PRO A 171 -12.20 -5.08 -20.90
N ASN A 172 -13.36 -4.96 -21.56
CA ASN A 172 -14.21 -3.76 -21.51
C ASN A 172 -15.24 -3.80 -20.37
N SER A 173 -15.18 -4.79 -19.48
CA SER A 173 -16.14 -4.90 -18.38
C SER A 173 -15.93 -3.80 -17.33
N SER A 174 -17.03 -3.27 -16.78
CA SER A 174 -16.95 -2.31 -15.69
C SER A 174 -16.59 -3.02 -14.37
N ILE A 175 -15.44 -2.65 -13.80
CA ILE A 175 -14.97 -3.16 -12.50
C ILE A 175 -16.01 -2.92 -11.39
N ALA A 176 -16.75 -1.80 -11.45
CA ALA A 176 -17.76 -1.47 -10.44
C ALA A 176 -18.95 -2.44 -10.48
N ILE A 177 -19.46 -2.73 -11.67
CA ILE A 177 -20.58 -3.67 -11.88
C ILE A 177 -20.16 -5.06 -11.43
N PHE A 178 -18.95 -5.51 -11.80
CA PHE A 178 -18.46 -6.82 -11.40
C PHE A 178 -18.31 -6.95 -9.86
N LYS A 179 -17.79 -5.91 -9.19
CA LYS A 179 -17.73 -5.88 -7.71
C LYS A 179 -19.11 -5.98 -7.07
N PHE A 180 -20.09 -5.26 -7.62
CA PHE A 180 -21.46 -5.30 -7.12
C PHE A 180 -22.09 -6.69 -7.29
N LYS A 181 -21.88 -7.32 -8.45
CA LYS A 181 -22.32 -8.70 -8.71
C LYS A 181 -21.71 -9.68 -7.70
N MET A 182 -20.39 -9.65 -7.49
CA MET A 182 -19.73 -10.50 -6.49
C MET A 182 -20.28 -10.26 -5.09
N PHE A 183 -20.51 -8.99 -4.72
CA PHE A 183 -21.10 -8.67 -3.43
C PHE A 183 -22.49 -9.31 -3.26
N ILE A 184 -23.34 -9.30 -4.28
CA ILE A 184 -24.64 -9.97 -4.21
C ILE A 184 -24.46 -11.48 -4.07
N GLU A 185 -23.63 -12.09 -4.92
CA GLU A 185 -23.40 -13.55 -4.92
C GLU A 185 -22.85 -14.05 -3.58
N ASP A 186 -21.88 -13.35 -2.98
CA ASP A 186 -21.23 -13.76 -1.73
C ASP A 186 -22.11 -13.56 -0.47
N ASN A 187 -23.14 -12.70 -0.52
CA ASN A 187 -23.99 -12.41 0.64
C ASN A 187 -25.40 -13.03 0.55
N PHE A 188 -25.92 -13.25 -0.67
CA PHE A 188 -27.29 -13.70 -0.89
C PHE A 188 -27.41 -15.10 -1.50
N ARG A 189 -26.32 -15.73 -1.94
CA ARG A 189 -26.38 -17.18 -2.21
C ARG A 189 -26.51 -17.92 -0.89
N VAL A 190 -27.71 -18.40 -0.61
CA VAL A 190 -27.94 -19.48 0.33
C VAL A 190 -27.26 -20.71 -0.26
N ASP A 191 -26.26 -21.26 0.45
CA ASP A 191 -25.70 -22.56 0.10
C ASP A 191 -26.84 -23.59 0.12
N PRO A 192 -27.13 -24.34 -0.97
CA PRO A 192 -28.12 -25.41 -0.95
C PRO A 192 -27.65 -26.65 -0.17
N GLY A 193 -26.80 -26.47 0.84
CA GLY A 193 -26.10 -27.54 1.55
C GLY A 193 -25.79 -27.24 3.02
N GLN A 194 -26.71 -26.58 3.73
CA GLN A 194 -26.87 -26.78 5.18
C GLN A 194 -28.06 -27.69 5.45
#